data_AF-D8S9I6-F1
#
_entry.id   AF-D8S9I6-F1
#
_cell.length_a   1.000
_cell.length_b   1.000
_cell.length_c   1.000
_cell.angle_alpha   90.00
_cell.angle_beta   90.00
_cell.angle_gamma   90.00
#
_symmetry.space_group_name_H-M   'P 1'
#
loop_
_entity.id
_entity.type
_entity.pdbx_description
1 polymer ?
#
loop_
_entity_poly.entity_id
_entity_poly.type
_entity_poly.pdbx_seq_one_letter_code
_entity_poly.pdbx_strand_id
1 'polypeptide(L)'
;MRAGTFSTAANFAKELEPQLNPFLAAAAEYAKTIPMADNVAASAGGLSEHIQAVERTPDTDLQALLKSIRGLLFSWRRRLTSRKDTALPTLIIDEAHRLLEWSLAPEEQQHLKTLMAYFIMITKERQEANRLDSRVGPERYQPRMVGDLTEEQARKFFLMALLDGWVADGYKFPEDLWKEIFSLVGGRTLLLSRLALNLSSYLEDESLLRKAWASECKILVDATHQKVEMGFGPMDFQGNVDRDRPCWSVEDYEAVLRELSRAEGGVVSVQYLMGYKIVSEAALHSMVQHSFLHYRSSLCPWADDLAWYKGKWPIVMAPSLPRFHAMVSIIEERAKCAM
;
A
#
# COMPACT_ATOMS: atom_id res chain seq x y z
N MET A 1 -9.87 -6.29 -1.40
CA MET A 1 -8.72 -6.23 -0.48
C MET A 1 -8.66 -7.57 0.22
N ARG A 2 -7.50 -8.25 0.20
CA ARG A 2 -7.33 -9.42 1.07
C ARG A 2 -7.38 -8.91 2.50
N ALA A 3 -8.26 -9.45 3.32
CA ALA A 3 -8.22 -9.22 4.75
C ALA A 3 -6.87 -9.76 5.25
N GLY A 4 -5.91 -8.88 5.55
CA GLY A 4 -4.69 -9.31 6.22
C GLY A 4 -5.07 -9.83 7.61
N THR A 5 -4.52 -10.97 8.03
CA THR A 5 -4.90 -11.67 9.26
C THR A 5 -3.87 -11.53 10.39
N PHE A 6 -2.79 -10.77 10.19
CA PHE A 6 -1.65 -10.66 11.11
C PHE A 6 -1.78 -9.62 12.24
N SER A 7 -2.95 -9.54 12.87
CA SER A 7 -3.22 -8.66 14.03
C SER A 7 -2.46 -9.05 15.31
N THR A 8 -1.82 -10.22 15.34
CA THR A 8 -1.01 -10.74 16.46
C THR A 8 0.32 -11.32 15.98
N ALA A 9 1.30 -11.45 16.88
CA ALA A 9 2.59 -12.08 16.56
C ALA A 9 2.46 -13.51 16.04
N ALA A 10 1.54 -14.30 16.61
CA ALA A 10 1.28 -15.66 16.16
C ALA A 10 0.72 -15.70 14.73
N ASN A 11 -0.26 -14.84 14.40
CA ASN A 11 -0.81 -14.79 13.05
C ASN A 11 0.21 -14.30 12.02
N PHE A 12 1.09 -13.37 12.43
CA PHE A 12 2.19 -12.93 11.58
C PHE A 12 3.20 -14.04 11.30
N ALA A 13 3.60 -14.81 12.31
CA ALA A 13 4.48 -15.97 12.11
C ALA A 13 3.85 -16.97 11.13
N LYS A 14 2.53 -17.18 11.24
CA LYS A 14 1.77 -18.11 10.40
C LYS A 14 1.68 -17.66 8.95
N GLU A 15 1.55 -16.37 8.71
CA GLU A 15 1.58 -15.81 7.37
C GLU A 15 2.99 -15.72 6.78
N LEU A 16 4.00 -15.55 7.64
CA LEU A 16 5.40 -15.42 7.20
C LEU A 16 5.95 -16.73 6.66
N GLU A 17 5.68 -17.87 7.30
CA GLU A 17 6.19 -19.17 6.87
C GLU A 17 5.91 -19.51 5.39
N PRO A 18 4.66 -19.46 4.88
CA PRO A 18 4.39 -19.75 3.47
C PRO A 18 5.02 -18.74 2.50
N GLN A 19 5.22 -17.49 2.92
CA GLN A 19 5.90 -16.45 2.13
C GLN A 19 7.41 -16.74 1.98
N LEU A 20 7.99 -17.54 2.87
CA LEU A 20 9.39 -17.96 2.79
C LEU A 20 9.62 -19.09 1.79
N ASN A 21 8.58 -19.82 1.38
CA ASN A 21 8.71 -20.99 0.49
C ASN A 21 9.51 -20.72 -0.80
N PRO A 22 9.29 -19.62 -1.55
CA PRO A 22 10.10 -19.33 -2.74
C PRO A 22 11.58 -19.14 -2.41
N PHE A 23 11.89 -18.52 -1.27
CA PHE A 23 13.25 -18.32 -0.81
C PHE A 23 13.89 -19.64 -0.33
N LEU A 24 13.15 -20.48 0.39
CA LEU A 24 13.60 -21.82 0.80
C LEU A 24 13.87 -22.70 -0.43
N ALA A 25 13.00 -22.67 -1.44
CA ALA A 25 13.18 -23.39 -2.69
C ALA A 25 14.44 -22.91 -3.44
N ALA A 26 14.62 -21.59 -3.58
CA ALA A 26 15.83 -21.03 -4.18
C ALA A 26 17.09 -21.40 -3.38
N ALA A 27 17.00 -21.42 -2.04
CA ALA A 27 18.11 -21.81 -1.18
C ALA A 27 18.44 -23.29 -1.28
N ALA A 28 17.44 -24.16 -1.42
CA ALA A 28 17.60 -25.59 -1.62
C ALA A 28 18.21 -25.91 -2.99
N GLU A 29 17.75 -25.26 -4.07
CA GLU A 29 18.35 -25.39 -5.40
C GLU A 29 19.82 -24.95 -5.37
N TYR A 30 20.12 -23.82 -4.73
CA TYR A 30 21.49 -23.38 -4.56
C TYR A 30 22.34 -24.39 -3.77
N ALA A 31 21.79 -24.98 -2.71
CA ALA A 31 22.49 -25.98 -1.90
C ALA A 31 22.96 -27.20 -2.72
N LYS A 32 22.22 -27.59 -3.77
CA LYS A 32 22.57 -28.70 -4.67
C LYS A 32 23.81 -28.41 -5.53
N THR A 33 24.14 -27.15 -5.75
CA THR A 33 25.26 -26.73 -6.60
C THR A 33 26.61 -26.67 -5.85
N ILE A 34 26.60 -26.95 -4.55
CA ILE A 34 27.80 -26.86 -3.70
C ILE A 34 28.55 -28.20 -3.73
N PRO A 35 29.84 -28.22 -4.11
CA PRO A 35 30.65 -29.44 -4.06
C PRO A 35 30.71 -30.00 -2.64
N MET A 36 30.48 -31.30 -2.50
CA MET A 36 30.38 -32.03 -1.22
C MET A 36 31.66 -31.96 -0.35
N ALA A 37 32.77 -31.44 -0.90
CA ALA A 37 34.09 -31.43 -0.28
C ALA A 37 34.37 -30.24 0.67
N ASP A 38 33.55 -29.19 0.67
CA ASP A 38 33.68 -28.05 1.60
C ASP A 38 32.89 -28.24 2.91
N ASN A 39 32.85 -29.48 3.41
CA ASN A 39 32.43 -29.81 4.78
C ASN A 39 33.52 -29.43 5.81
N VAL A 40 34.08 -28.22 5.69
CA VAL A 40 35.04 -27.68 6.65
C VAL A 40 34.51 -26.36 7.20
N ALA A 41 33.70 -26.48 8.26
CA ALA A 41 33.93 -25.81 9.55
C ALA A 41 32.68 -25.99 10.42
N ALA A 42 32.78 -26.95 11.34
CA ALA A 42 31.91 -27.11 12.49
C ALA A 42 31.75 -25.78 13.25
N SER A 43 30.51 -25.34 13.42
CA SER A 43 29.98 -24.55 14.56
C SER A 43 28.70 -23.78 14.20
N ALA A 44 28.35 -23.64 12.92
CA ALA A 44 27.24 -22.78 12.52
C ALA A 44 26.08 -23.47 11.78
N GLY A 45 26.23 -24.72 11.33
CA GLY A 45 25.20 -25.46 10.60
C GLY A 45 25.16 -25.20 9.08
N GLY A 46 24.83 -26.22 8.30
CA GLY A 46 24.78 -26.18 6.82
C GLY A 46 23.60 -25.36 6.27
N LEU A 47 23.59 -25.02 4.97
CA LEU A 47 22.42 -24.33 4.36
C LEU A 47 21.17 -25.19 4.52
N SER A 48 21.33 -26.49 4.24
CA SER A 48 20.27 -27.49 4.35
C SER A 48 19.73 -27.63 5.78
N GLU A 49 20.59 -27.49 6.79
CA GLU A 49 20.15 -27.57 8.20
C GLU A 49 19.32 -26.36 8.60
N HIS A 50 19.67 -25.16 8.10
CA HIS A 50 18.89 -23.96 8.35
C HIS A 50 17.58 -23.90 7.56
N ILE A 51 17.55 -24.47 6.35
CA ILE A 51 16.30 -24.67 5.60
C ILE A 51 15.36 -25.56 6.44
N GLN A 52 15.84 -26.72 6.89
CA GLN A 52 15.05 -27.62 7.75
C GLN A 52 14.67 -26.98 9.09
N ALA A 53 15.51 -26.12 9.65
CA ALA A 53 15.19 -25.41 10.89
C ALA A 53 14.00 -24.46 10.69
N VAL A 54 13.92 -23.76 9.56
CA VAL A 54 12.76 -22.92 9.22
C VAL A 54 11.52 -23.80 9.03
N GLU A 55 11.60 -24.86 8.21
CA GLU A 55 10.47 -25.77 7.93
C GLU A 55 9.93 -26.53 9.14
N ARG A 56 10.73 -26.70 10.19
CA ARG A 56 10.32 -27.38 11.44
C ARG A 56 9.89 -26.42 12.54
N THR A 57 10.07 -25.12 12.34
CA THR A 57 9.70 -24.14 13.37
C THR A 57 8.17 -24.01 13.38
N PRO A 58 7.51 -24.09 14.54
CA PRO A 58 6.08 -23.86 14.62
C PRO A 58 5.71 -22.49 14.04
N ASP A 59 4.69 -22.48 13.19
CA ASP A 59 4.11 -21.31 12.51
C ASP A 59 3.50 -20.28 13.47
N THR A 60 3.47 -20.55 14.78
CA THR A 60 2.95 -19.67 15.81
C THR A 60 4.03 -19.05 16.70
N ASP A 61 5.28 -19.52 16.64
CA ASP A 61 6.38 -19.02 17.46
C ASP A 61 7.25 -18.03 16.66
N LEU A 62 6.89 -16.74 16.75
CA LEU A 62 7.62 -15.67 16.09
C LEU A 62 9.11 -15.65 16.46
N GLN A 63 9.47 -15.89 17.72
CA GLN A 63 10.87 -15.79 18.13
C GLN A 63 11.72 -16.92 17.58
N ALA A 64 11.21 -18.16 17.65
CA ALA A 64 11.86 -19.30 17.05
C ALA A 64 11.99 -19.11 15.53
N LEU A 65 10.94 -18.61 14.89
CA LEU A 65 10.93 -18.41 13.44
C LEU A 65 11.96 -17.38 12.99
N LEU A 66 12.01 -16.22 13.67
CA LEU A 66 13.04 -15.21 13.41
C LEU A 66 14.46 -15.74 13.64
N LYS A 67 14.67 -16.58 14.66
CA LYS A 67 15.96 -17.21 14.92
C LYS A 67 16.37 -18.17 13.80
N SER A 68 15.43 -18.97 13.29
CA SER A 68 15.66 -19.89 12.16
C SER A 68 15.96 -19.13 10.87
N ILE A 69 15.19 -18.09 10.55
CA ILE A 69 15.42 -17.23 9.38
C ILE A 69 16.79 -16.57 9.47
N ARG A 70 17.21 -16.09 10.65
CA ARG A 70 18.57 -15.53 10.83
C ARG A 70 19.65 -16.52 10.45
N GLY A 71 19.54 -17.76 10.93
CA GLY A 71 20.52 -18.80 10.63
C GLY A 71 20.62 -19.08 9.13
N LEU A 72 19.46 -19.06 8.45
CA LEU A 72 19.39 -19.16 7.00
C LEU A 72 20.07 -17.98 6.29
N LEU A 73 19.76 -16.73 6.67
CA LEU A 73 20.36 -15.52 6.08
C LEU A 73 21.88 -15.46 6.31
N PHE A 74 22.35 -15.82 7.50
CA PHE A 74 23.77 -15.90 7.82
C PHE A 74 24.49 -16.93 6.93
N SER A 75 23.91 -18.12 6.81
CA SER A 75 24.42 -19.21 5.99
C SER A 75 24.40 -18.90 4.49
N TRP A 76 23.41 -18.13 4.06
CA TRP A 76 23.32 -17.61 2.71
C TRP A 76 24.44 -16.62 2.45
N ARG A 77 24.58 -15.58 3.30
CA ARG A 77 25.60 -14.53 3.16
C ARG A 77 27.03 -15.07 3.15
N ARG A 78 27.38 -15.98 4.05
CA ARG A 78 28.72 -16.60 4.08
C ARG A 78 29.11 -17.26 2.76
N ARG A 79 28.12 -17.69 1.98
CA ARG A 79 28.35 -18.31 0.66
C ARG A 79 28.41 -17.26 -0.45
N LEU A 80 27.67 -16.16 -0.32
CA LEU A 80 27.74 -15.02 -1.25
C LEU A 80 29.09 -14.28 -1.20
N THR A 81 29.75 -14.21 -0.04
CA THR A 81 31.06 -13.52 0.11
C THR A 81 32.20 -14.12 -0.72
N SER A 82 31.99 -15.30 -1.35
CA SER A 82 32.93 -15.91 -2.29
C SER A 82 32.84 -15.35 -3.72
N ARG A 83 31.79 -14.55 -4.04
CA ARG A 83 31.55 -13.99 -5.37
C ARG A 83 31.37 -12.47 -5.25
N LYS A 84 32.19 -11.72 -6.01
CA LYS A 84 32.30 -10.25 -5.93
C LYS A 84 31.01 -9.47 -6.21
N ASP A 85 29.98 -10.08 -6.80
CA ASP A 85 28.80 -9.36 -7.33
C ASP A 85 27.44 -9.87 -6.82
N THR A 86 27.38 -10.56 -5.67
CA THR A 86 26.13 -11.20 -5.23
C THR A 86 25.30 -10.32 -4.29
N ALA A 87 24.09 -9.96 -4.72
CA ALA A 87 23.13 -9.16 -3.96
C ALA A 87 22.65 -9.87 -2.68
N LEU A 88 22.55 -9.11 -1.59
CA LEU A 88 21.97 -9.59 -0.33
C LEU A 88 20.45 -9.83 -0.49
N PRO A 89 19.87 -10.78 0.25
CA PRO A 89 18.41 -10.93 0.33
C PRO A 89 17.75 -9.62 0.76
N THR A 90 16.65 -9.25 0.12
CA THR A 90 15.87 -8.04 0.45
C THR A 90 14.59 -8.44 1.16
N LEU A 91 14.33 -7.84 2.33
CA LEU A 91 13.09 -8.02 3.08
C LEU A 91 12.14 -6.85 2.82
N ILE A 92 10.94 -7.18 2.36
CA ILE A 92 9.85 -6.24 2.11
C ILE A 92 8.72 -6.60 3.07
N ILE A 93 8.26 -5.60 3.84
CA ILE A 93 7.09 -5.74 4.70
C ILE A 93 5.98 -4.94 4.02
N ASP A 94 5.12 -5.64 3.31
CA ASP A 94 3.90 -5.03 2.80
C ASP A 94 2.91 -4.76 3.94
N GLU A 95 2.09 -3.73 3.80
CA GLU A 95 1.12 -3.30 4.82
C GLU A 95 1.71 -3.11 6.23
N ALA A 96 2.96 -2.62 6.29
CA ALA A 96 3.68 -2.39 7.54
C ALA A 96 2.94 -1.47 8.53
N HIS A 97 1.93 -0.70 8.09
CA HIS A 97 1.06 0.10 8.95
C HIS A 97 0.33 -0.74 10.01
N ARG A 98 0.00 -2.01 9.70
CA ARG A 98 -0.66 -2.95 10.64
C ARG A 98 0.16 -3.29 11.87
N LEU A 99 1.50 -3.19 11.79
CA LEU A 99 2.35 -3.29 12.98
C LEU A 99 2.10 -2.15 14.01
N LEU A 100 1.28 -1.14 13.67
CA LEU A 100 0.82 -0.14 14.63
C LEU A 100 -0.13 -0.77 15.64
N GLU A 101 -0.99 -1.71 15.21
CA GLU A 101 -1.93 -2.42 16.09
C GLU A 101 -1.19 -3.11 17.24
N TRP A 102 -0.02 -3.70 16.96
CA TRP A 102 0.83 -4.33 17.96
C TRP A 102 1.43 -3.36 18.98
N SER A 103 1.65 -2.09 18.58
CA SER A 103 2.14 -1.08 19.51
C SER A 103 1.07 -0.64 20.51
N LEU A 104 -0.21 -0.82 20.14
CA LEU A 104 -1.37 -0.43 20.93
C LEU A 104 -1.84 -1.55 21.88
N ALA A 105 -1.47 -2.81 21.61
CA ALA A 105 -1.77 -3.96 22.44
C ALA A 105 -0.59 -4.29 23.39
N PRO A 106 -0.75 -4.18 24.73
CA PRO A 106 0.36 -4.42 25.67
C PRO A 106 1.01 -5.81 25.53
N GLU A 107 0.21 -6.83 25.25
CA GLU A 107 0.63 -8.23 25.03
C GLU A 107 1.61 -8.35 23.84
N GLU A 108 1.44 -7.53 22.80
CA GLU A 108 2.17 -7.60 21.52
C GLU A 108 3.38 -6.66 21.47
N GLN A 109 3.48 -5.70 22.40
CA GLN A 109 4.56 -4.72 22.41
C GLN A 109 5.95 -5.37 22.49
N GLN A 110 6.08 -6.47 23.24
CA GLN A 110 7.35 -7.19 23.36
C GLN A 110 7.71 -7.92 22.05
N HIS A 111 6.72 -8.45 21.34
CA HIS A 111 6.91 -9.06 20.02
C HIS A 111 7.29 -8.01 18.98
N LEU A 112 6.66 -6.83 18.99
CA LEU A 112 7.03 -5.71 18.13
C LEU A 112 8.47 -5.24 18.39
N LYS A 113 8.87 -5.06 19.66
CA LYS A 113 10.25 -4.73 20.02
C LYS A 113 11.23 -5.78 19.53
N THR A 114 10.89 -7.06 19.68
CA THR A 114 11.71 -8.19 19.22
C THR A 114 11.88 -8.18 17.70
N LEU A 115 10.79 -7.94 16.97
CA LEU A 115 10.79 -7.84 15.51
C LEU A 115 11.62 -6.65 15.01
N MET A 116 11.49 -5.48 15.65
CA MET A 116 12.31 -4.30 15.33
C MET A 116 13.80 -4.54 15.62
N ALA A 117 14.12 -5.13 16.78
CA ALA A 117 15.50 -5.49 17.13
C ALA A 117 16.09 -6.51 16.14
N TYR A 118 15.30 -7.50 15.75
CA TYR A 118 15.67 -8.47 14.72
C TYR A 118 16.05 -7.77 13.42
N PHE A 119 15.21 -6.87 12.91
CA PHE A 119 15.51 -6.16 11.67
C PHE A 119 16.76 -5.28 11.77
N ILE A 120 16.97 -4.59 12.88
CA ILE A 120 18.18 -3.79 13.12
C ILE A 120 19.42 -4.70 13.07
N MET A 121 19.37 -5.84 13.76
CA MET A 121 20.46 -6.81 13.80
C MET A 121 20.81 -7.31 12.39
N ILE A 122 19.84 -7.83 11.62
CA ILE A 122 20.15 -8.44 10.31
C ILE A 122 20.52 -7.41 9.24
N THR A 123 20.11 -6.15 9.35
CA THR A 123 20.39 -5.11 8.33
C THR A 123 21.59 -4.24 8.66
N LYS A 124 21.71 -3.75 9.90
CA LYS A 124 22.72 -2.75 10.28
C LYS A 124 23.93 -3.37 10.94
N GLU A 125 23.69 -4.20 11.96
CA GLU A 125 24.76 -4.76 12.77
C GLU A 125 25.48 -5.87 12.01
N ARG A 126 24.70 -6.73 11.36
CA ARG A 126 25.23 -7.89 10.65
C ARG A 126 25.27 -7.72 9.14
N GLN A 127 24.44 -6.87 8.53
CA GLN A 127 24.39 -6.71 7.06
C GLN A 127 24.15 -8.03 6.31
N GLU A 128 23.27 -8.87 6.85
CA GLU A 128 22.82 -10.15 6.29
C GLU A 128 21.67 -9.99 5.28
N ALA A 129 20.96 -8.86 5.32
CA ALA A 129 19.87 -8.53 4.40
C ALA A 129 19.76 -7.02 4.15
N ASN A 130 19.20 -6.64 3.00
CA ASN A 130 18.73 -5.29 2.70
C ASN A 130 17.30 -5.09 3.23
N ARG A 131 16.92 -3.87 3.61
CA ARG A 131 15.54 -3.56 4.04
C ARG A 131 15.08 -2.19 3.56
N LEU A 132 13.80 -2.12 3.19
CA LEU A 132 13.00 -0.90 3.08
C LEU A 132 12.13 -0.82 4.35
N ASP A 133 12.36 0.14 5.25
CA ASP A 133 11.59 0.30 6.49
C ASP A 133 11.27 1.76 6.81
N SER A 134 10.09 1.98 7.40
CA SER A 134 9.53 3.28 7.77
C SER A 134 9.53 3.58 9.28
N ARG A 135 10.14 2.75 10.15
CA ARG A 135 9.99 2.86 11.63
C ARG A 135 11.28 2.93 12.47
N VAL A 136 12.40 3.33 11.91
CA VAL A 136 13.61 3.69 12.69
C VAL A 136 13.68 5.22 12.71
N GLY A 137 14.16 5.94 13.73
CA GLY A 137 14.07 7.43 13.76
C GLY A 137 14.52 8.15 12.47
N PRO A 138 14.04 9.39 12.19
CA PRO A 138 14.13 10.08 10.89
C PRO A 138 15.55 10.24 10.30
N GLU A 139 16.59 10.04 11.10
CA GLU A 139 17.99 10.02 10.65
C GLU A 139 18.40 8.70 9.96
N ARG A 140 17.57 7.67 10.04
CA ARG A 140 17.92 6.27 9.72
C ARG A 140 17.07 5.64 8.62
N TYR A 141 16.10 6.38 8.10
CA TYR A 141 15.27 6.04 6.95
C TYR A 141 14.85 7.33 6.25
N GLN A 142 14.64 7.26 4.95
CA GLN A 142 13.99 8.33 4.21
C GLN A 142 12.60 7.83 3.83
N PRO A 143 11.52 8.23 4.54
CA PRO A 143 10.17 7.86 4.12
C PRO A 143 9.96 8.38 2.70
N ARG A 144 9.53 7.48 1.81
CA ARG A 144 9.13 7.82 0.46
C ARG A 144 7.65 7.54 0.33
N MET A 145 6.88 8.60 0.16
CA MET A 145 5.47 8.51 -0.20
C MET A 145 5.38 8.48 -1.71
N VAL A 146 4.77 7.42 -2.25
CA VAL A 146 4.46 7.31 -3.67
C VAL A 146 3.07 7.91 -3.90
N GLY A 147 3.02 8.98 -4.68
CA GLY A 147 1.78 9.63 -5.13
C GLY A 147 1.04 8.80 -6.18
N ASP A 148 -0.08 9.34 -6.66
CA ASP A 148 -0.67 8.83 -7.91
C ASP A 148 0.26 9.19 -9.09
N LEU A 149 0.16 8.50 -10.22
CA LEU A 149 0.92 8.86 -11.42
C LEU A 149 0.52 10.26 -11.92
N THR A 150 1.49 11.04 -12.41
CA THR A 150 1.18 12.25 -13.21
C THR A 150 0.37 11.89 -14.45
N GLU A 151 -0.31 12.86 -15.08
CA GLU A 151 -1.10 12.60 -16.30
C GLU A 151 -0.27 11.91 -17.40
N GLU A 152 0.95 12.39 -17.64
CA GLU A 152 1.84 11.82 -18.64
C GLU A 152 2.24 10.37 -18.33
N GLN A 153 2.59 10.09 -17.07
CA GLN A 153 2.95 8.75 -16.62
C GLN A 153 1.74 7.81 -16.63
N ALA A 154 0.58 8.30 -16.19
CA ALA A 154 -0.68 7.57 -16.16
C ALA A 154 -1.09 7.17 -17.57
N ARG A 155 -0.97 8.10 -18.54
CA ARG A 155 -1.26 7.83 -19.94
C ARG A 155 -0.36 6.76 -20.51
N LYS A 156 0.96 6.87 -20.28
CA LYS A 156 1.93 5.89 -20.74
C LYS A 156 1.64 4.51 -20.16
N PHE A 157 1.37 4.44 -18.86
CA PHE A 157 1.02 3.20 -18.17
C PHE A 157 -0.27 2.59 -18.73
N PHE A 158 -1.33 3.41 -18.87
CA PHE A 158 -2.63 2.98 -19.39
C PHE A 158 -2.52 2.43 -20.81
N LEU A 159 -1.86 3.14 -21.72
CA LEU A 159 -1.69 2.70 -23.10
C LEU A 159 -0.84 1.44 -23.21
N MET A 160 0.20 1.29 -22.38
CA MET A 160 1.00 0.07 -22.31
C MET A 160 0.15 -1.14 -21.90
N ALA A 161 -0.74 -0.97 -20.92
CA ALA A 161 -1.64 -2.04 -20.49
C ALA A 161 -2.78 -2.30 -21.49
N LEU A 162 -3.30 -1.25 -22.13
CA LEU A 162 -4.42 -1.32 -23.08
C LEU A 162 -4.02 -2.04 -24.37
N LEU A 163 -2.79 -1.82 -24.81
CA LEU A 163 -2.24 -2.35 -26.06
C LEU A 163 -1.42 -3.62 -25.84
N ASP A 164 -1.40 -4.17 -24.63
CA ASP A 164 -0.68 -5.40 -24.35
C ASP A 164 -1.25 -6.55 -25.20
N GLY A 165 -0.44 -7.10 -26.10
CA GLY A 165 -0.86 -8.09 -27.09
C GLY A 165 -1.65 -7.56 -28.29
N TRP A 166 -1.85 -6.24 -28.41
CA TRP A 166 -2.53 -5.62 -29.55
C TRP A 166 -1.57 -5.33 -30.69
N VAL A 167 -1.90 -5.77 -31.91
CA VAL A 167 -1.04 -5.65 -33.10
C VAL A 167 -1.74 -4.79 -34.15
N ALA A 168 -1.76 -3.48 -33.94
CA ALA A 168 -2.21 -2.52 -34.95
C ALA A 168 -1.22 -1.36 -35.01
N ASP A 169 -0.46 -1.28 -36.11
CA ASP A 169 0.51 -0.22 -36.33
C ASP A 169 -0.19 1.15 -36.42
N GLY A 170 0.36 2.13 -35.71
CA GLY A 170 -0.09 3.52 -35.81
C GLY A 170 -1.41 3.85 -35.10
N TYR A 171 -1.95 2.95 -34.28
CA TYR A 171 -3.13 3.22 -33.45
C TYR A 171 -2.92 4.47 -32.57
N LYS A 172 -3.91 5.36 -32.56
CA LYS A 172 -3.94 6.54 -31.71
C LYS A 172 -5.19 6.51 -30.85
N PHE A 173 -5.00 6.38 -29.54
CA PHE A 173 -6.11 6.46 -28.58
C PHE A 173 -6.72 7.87 -28.58
N PRO A 174 -8.07 8.01 -28.56
CA PRO A 174 -8.71 9.32 -28.62
C PRO A 174 -8.32 10.22 -27.44
N GLU A 175 -7.85 11.44 -27.74
CA GLU A 175 -7.29 12.36 -26.75
C GLU A 175 -8.34 12.87 -25.76
N ASP A 176 -9.52 13.20 -26.27
CA ASP A 176 -10.66 13.66 -25.48
C ASP A 176 -11.14 12.56 -24.53
N LEU A 177 -11.20 11.32 -25.00
CA LEU A 177 -11.52 10.16 -24.17
C LEU A 177 -10.47 9.94 -23.07
N TRP A 178 -9.18 10.10 -23.39
CA TRP A 178 -8.12 10.03 -22.36
C TRP A 178 -8.32 11.09 -21.28
N LYS A 179 -8.61 12.33 -21.66
CA LYS A 179 -8.85 13.43 -20.72
C LYS A 179 -10.06 13.14 -19.82
N GLU A 180 -11.14 12.61 -20.38
CA GLU A 180 -12.29 12.16 -19.60
C GLU A 180 -11.90 11.07 -18.60
N ILE A 181 -11.18 10.04 -19.05
CA ILE A 181 -10.70 8.95 -18.18
C ILE A 181 -9.86 9.52 -17.04
N PHE A 182 -8.81 10.29 -17.36
CA PHE A 182 -7.90 10.82 -16.36
C PHE A 182 -8.60 11.76 -15.37
N SER A 183 -9.52 12.60 -15.85
CA SER A 183 -10.31 13.49 -14.99
C SER A 183 -11.13 12.74 -13.94
N LEU A 184 -11.60 11.53 -14.26
CA LEU A 184 -12.42 10.72 -13.36
C LEU A 184 -11.61 9.79 -12.46
N VAL A 185 -10.58 9.12 -12.99
CA VAL A 185 -9.86 8.05 -12.26
C VAL A 185 -8.45 8.43 -11.80
N GLY A 186 -7.86 9.46 -12.38
CA GLY A 186 -6.53 9.96 -12.04
C GLY A 186 -5.41 8.96 -12.34
N GLY A 187 -4.28 9.11 -11.65
CA GLY A 187 -3.05 8.35 -11.87
C GLY A 187 -2.97 6.97 -11.21
N ARG A 188 -4.10 6.33 -10.88
CA ARG A 188 -4.10 5.09 -10.10
C ARG A 188 -3.87 3.86 -10.94
N THR A 189 -2.68 3.29 -10.82
CA THR A 189 -2.24 2.11 -11.60
C THR A 189 -3.25 0.96 -11.60
N LEU A 190 -3.80 0.58 -10.45
CA LEU A 190 -4.77 -0.53 -10.37
C LEU A 190 -6.08 -0.23 -11.12
N LEU A 191 -6.60 1.00 -11.01
CA LEU A 191 -7.82 1.40 -11.73
C LEU A 191 -7.55 1.50 -13.23
N LEU A 192 -6.45 2.13 -13.62
CA LEU A 192 -6.04 2.26 -15.01
C LEU A 192 -5.82 0.89 -15.66
N SER A 193 -5.20 -0.06 -14.96
CA SER A 193 -4.99 -1.43 -15.46
C SER A 193 -6.32 -2.18 -15.65
N ARG A 194 -7.27 -2.04 -14.73
CA ARG A 194 -8.60 -2.63 -14.87
C ARG A 194 -9.37 -2.03 -16.04
N LEU A 195 -9.34 -0.70 -16.18
CA LEU A 195 -9.97 -0.03 -17.32
C LEU A 195 -9.34 -0.45 -18.64
N ALA A 196 -8.01 -0.53 -18.70
CA ALA A 196 -7.30 -1.00 -19.89
C ALA A 196 -7.76 -2.39 -20.32
N LEU A 197 -7.88 -3.33 -19.37
CA LEU A 197 -8.40 -4.67 -19.64
C LEU A 197 -9.84 -4.66 -20.18
N ASN A 198 -10.70 -3.83 -19.60
CA ASN A 198 -12.11 -3.74 -19.99
C ASN A 198 -12.31 -3.06 -21.35
N LEU A 199 -11.41 -2.15 -21.72
CA LEU A 199 -11.50 -1.38 -22.96
C LEU A 199 -10.76 -2.02 -24.14
N SER A 200 -9.80 -2.91 -23.90
CA SER A 200 -8.93 -3.47 -24.94
C SER A 200 -9.70 -4.21 -26.04
N SER A 201 -10.85 -4.80 -25.74
CA SER A 201 -11.68 -5.54 -26.73
C SER A 201 -12.40 -4.63 -27.73
N TYR A 202 -12.37 -3.31 -27.54
CA TYR A 202 -13.15 -2.34 -28.32
C TYR A 202 -12.28 -1.37 -29.13
N LEU A 203 -10.96 -1.60 -29.22
CA LEU A 203 -10.04 -0.64 -29.84
C LEU A 203 -10.26 -0.45 -31.34
N GLU A 204 -10.91 -1.40 -32.02
CA GLU A 204 -11.25 -1.31 -33.46
C GLU A 204 -12.43 -0.38 -33.76
N ASP A 205 -13.31 -0.11 -32.78
CA ASP A 205 -14.50 0.72 -32.95
C ASP A 205 -14.60 1.75 -31.82
N GLU A 206 -14.30 3.00 -32.16
CA GLU A 206 -14.32 4.12 -31.21
C GLU A 206 -15.70 4.32 -30.56
N SER A 207 -16.80 4.05 -31.28
CA SER A 207 -18.15 4.16 -30.73
C SER A 207 -18.40 3.07 -29.68
N LEU A 208 -17.94 1.83 -29.92
CA LEU A 208 -18.00 0.77 -28.92
C LEU A 208 -17.07 1.04 -27.73
N LEU A 209 -15.87 1.56 -27.98
CA LEU A 209 -14.92 1.97 -26.94
C LEU A 209 -15.53 3.03 -26.01
N ARG A 210 -16.17 4.06 -26.57
CA ARG A 210 -16.85 5.11 -25.79
C ARG A 210 -18.05 4.57 -25.02
N LYS A 211 -18.82 3.64 -25.60
CA LYS A 211 -19.92 2.97 -24.88
C LYS A 211 -19.41 2.13 -23.72
N ALA A 212 -18.32 1.40 -23.92
CA ALA A 212 -17.67 0.62 -22.87
C ALA A 212 -17.17 1.53 -21.75
N TRP A 213 -16.51 2.65 -22.10
CA TRP A 213 -16.10 3.66 -21.13
C TRP A 213 -17.29 4.24 -20.36
N ALA A 214 -18.37 4.63 -21.03
CA ALA A 214 -19.56 5.16 -20.37
C ALA A 214 -20.17 4.15 -19.37
N SER A 215 -20.16 2.86 -19.73
CA SER A 215 -20.58 1.78 -18.83
C SER A 215 -19.67 1.64 -17.61
N GLU A 216 -18.35 1.66 -17.80
CA GLU A 216 -17.37 1.61 -16.70
C GLU A 216 -17.47 2.82 -15.79
N CYS A 217 -17.64 4.01 -16.36
CA CYS A 217 -17.87 5.26 -15.64
C CYS A 217 -19.10 5.12 -14.73
N LYS A 218 -20.23 4.64 -15.27
CA LYS A 218 -21.45 4.41 -14.50
C LYS A 218 -21.22 3.42 -13.35
N ILE A 219 -20.61 2.27 -13.62
CA ILE A 219 -20.32 1.26 -12.58
C ILE A 219 -19.44 1.85 -11.47
N LEU A 220 -18.40 2.61 -11.83
CA LEU A 220 -17.49 3.24 -10.88
C LEU A 220 -18.20 4.30 -10.04
N VAL A 221 -19.01 5.17 -10.68
CA VAL A 221 -19.79 6.20 -10.00
C VAL A 221 -20.80 5.56 -9.06
N ASP A 222 -21.63 4.64 -9.53
CA ASP A 222 -22.67 3.97 -8.73
C ASP A 222 -22.05 3.26 -7.51
N ALA A 223 -20.99 2.47 -7.73
CA ALA A 223 -20.31 1.76 -6.64
C ALA A 223 -19.64 2.70 -5.63
N THR A 224 -19.12 3.84 -6.10
CA THR A 224 -18.47 4.81 -5.23
C THR A 224 -19.50 5.63 -4.46
N HIS A 225 -20.58 6.03 -5.13
CA HIS A 225 -21.72 6.72 -4.53
C HIS A 225 -22.33 5.86 -3.42
N GLN A 226 -22.65 4.61 -3.73
CA GLN A 226 -23.18 3.66 -2.77
C GLN A 226 -22.25 3.49 -1.55
N LYS A 227 -20.92 3.43 -1.74
CA LYS A 227 -19.96 3.38 -0.62
C LYS A 227 -19.92 4.66 0.21
N VAL A 228 -20.12 5.82 -0.40
CA VAL A 228 -20.20 7.09 0.34
C VAL A 228 -21.54 7.19 1.08
N GLU A 229 -22.63 6.74 0.49
CA GLU A 229 -23.99 6.80 1.05
C GLU A 229 -24.32 5.74 2.10
N MET A 230 -23.81 4.50 1.97
CA MET A 230 -24.05 3.37 2.89
C MET A 230 -23.55 3.62 4.33
N GLY A 231 -23.08 4.82 4.61
CA GLY A 231 -22.49 5.22 5.87
C GLY A 231 -21.00 4.98 5.79
N PHE A 232 -20.24 6.08 5.77
CA PHE A 232 -19.61 6.65 6.96
C PHE A 232 -19.29 5.73 8.16
N GLY A 233 -19.14 4.42 7.98
CA GLY A 233 -18.65 3.46 8.95
C GLY A 233 -17.33 2.85 8.45
N PRO A 234 -16.43 2.40 9.34
CA PRO A 234 -15.20 1.72 8.93
C PRO A 234 -15.58 0.56 8.02
N MET A 235 -15.26 0.64 6.73
CA MET A 235 -15.55 -0.41 5.76
C MET A 235 -15.07 -1.76 6.31
N ASP A 236 -16.01 -2.68 6.58
CA ASP A 236 -15.80 -4.08 6.94
C ASP A 236 -14.57 -4.39 7.83
N PHE A 237 -14.38 -3.64 8.92
CA PHE A 237 -13.38 -4.03 9.93
C PHE A 237 -13.99 -5.09 10.85
N GLN A 238 -13.64 -6.36 10.63
CA GLN A 238 -13.91 -7.45 11.58
C GLN A 238 -12.92 -7.41 12.76
N GLY A 239 -12.80 -6.26 13.42
CA GLY A 239 -11.97 -6.05 14.61
C GLY A 239 -12.83 -5.91 15.86
N ASN A 240 -12.45 -6.58 16.95
CA ASN A 240 -13.28 -6.74 18.13
C ASN A 240 -12.72 -5.91 19.30
N VAL A 241 -12.79 -4.56 19.27
CA VAL A 241 -12.58 -3.73 20.47
C VAL A 241 -13.36 -2.40 20.38
N ASP A 242 -14.00 -1.97 21.48
CA ASP A 242 -14.72 -0.67 21.63
C ASP A 242 -13.91 0.60 21.26
N ARG A 243 -12.61 0.50 20.91
CA ARG A 243 -11.78 1.60 20.38
C ARG A 243 -11.88 1.78 18.87
N ASP A 244 -12.64 0.93 18.18
CA ASP A 244 -12.87 0.97 16.73
C ASP A 244 -14.09 1.83 16.34
N ARG A 245 -14.69 2.55 17.31
CA ARG A 245 -15.79 3.46 17.00
C ARG A 245 -15.25 4.75 16.38
N PRO A 246 -15.79 5.18 15.22
CA PRO A 246 -15.45 6.46 14.62
C PRO A 246 -15.54 7.59 15.65
N CYS A 247 -14.48 8.40 15.75
CA CYS A 247 -14.46 9.59 16.61
C CYS A 247 -15.12 10.82 15.96
N TRP A 248 -15.99 10.60 14.97
CA TRP A 248 -16.59 11.64 14.14
C TRP A 248 -18.03 11.27 13.80
N SER A 249 -18.89 12.27 13.65
CA SER A 249 -20.27 12.10 13.19
C SER A 249 -20.38 12.26 11.67
N VAL A 250 -21.54 11.91 11.12
CA VAL A 250 -21.83 12.13 9.69
C VAL A 250 -21.69 13.61 9.34
N GLU A 251 -22.13 14.50 10.22
CA GLU A 251 -22.04 15.95 10.07
C GLU A 251 -20.58 16.44 10.05
N ASP A 252 -19.71 15.90 10.92
CA ASP A 252 -18.28 16.22 10.91
C ASP A 252 -17.66 15.87 9.55
N TYR A 253 -17.96 14.68 9.04
CA TYR A 253 -17.43 14.23 7.76
C TYR A 253 -17.98 15.07 6.60
N GLU A 254 -19.29 15.33 6.56
CA GLU A 254 -19.91 16.21 5.56
C GLU A 254 -19.28 17.61 5.56
N ALA A 255 -19.00 18.18 6.73
CA ALA A 255 -18.35 19.48 6.83
C ALA A 255 -16.97 19.45 6.17
N VAL A 256 -16.18 18.41 6.42
CA VAL A 256 -14.89 18.23 5.74
C VAL A 256 -15.07 18.04 4.23
N LEU A 257 -16.06 17.27 3.79
CA LEU A 257 -16.31 17.07 2.36
C LEU A 257 -16.69 18.36 1.62
N ARG A 258 -17.46 19.25 2.27
CA ARG A 258 -17.81 20.55 1.70
C ARG A 258 -16.57 21.43 1.49
N GLU A 259 -15.61 21.36 2.40
CA GLU A 259 -14.36 22.09 2.24
C GLU A 259 -13.48 21.47 1.14
N LEU A 260 -13.45 20.14 1.04
CA LEU A 260 -12.76 19.44 -0.04
C LEU A 260 -13.37 19.77 -1.42
N SER A 261 -14.71 19.75 -1.56
CA SER A 261 -15.37 19.99 -2.85
C SER A 261 -15.15 21.41 -3.39
N ARG A 262 -14.92 22.38 -2.51
CA ARG A 262 -14.61 23.78 -2.86
C ARG A 262 -13.14 24.01 -3.18
N ALA A 263 -12.26 23.11 -2.75
CA ALA A 263 -10.83 23.26 -2.90
C ALA A 263 -10.36 22.73 -4.26
N GLU A 264 -9.37 23.41 -4.84
CA GLU A 264 -8.71 22.97 -6.07
C GLU A 264 -8.17 21.54 -5.89
N GLY A 265 -8.51 20.64 -6.82
CA GLY A 265 -8.10 19.24 -6.79
C GLY A 265 -8.61 18.44 -5.58
N GLY A 266 -9.52 18.98 -4.77
CA GLY A 266 -9.98 18.33 -3.54
C GLY A 266 -8.91 18.27 -2.45
N VAL A 267 -8.01 19.26 -2.39
CA VAL A 267 -6.87 19.29 -1.45
C VAL A 267 -7.00 20.42 -0.44
N VAL A 268 -7.05 20.09 0.85
CA VAL A 268 -7.20 21.07 1.93
C VAL A 268 -6.11 20.91 2.98
N SER A 269 -5.58 22.01 3.52
CA SER A 269 -4.60 21.95 4.61
C SER A 269 -5.24 21.51 5.93
N VAL A 270 -4.56 20.65 6.68
CA VAL A 270 -4.98 20.22 8.03
C VAL A 270 -5.09 21.40 8.98
N GLN A 271 -4.16 22.36 8.86
CA GLN A 271 -4.15 23.58 9.68
C GLN A 271 -5.41 24.42 9.46
N TYR A 272 -5.91 24.49 8.23
CA TYR A 272 -7.17 25.17 7.93
C TYR A 272 -8.35 24.48 8.61
N LEU A 273 -8.52 23.17 8.42
CA LEU A 273 -9.63 22.42 8.99
C LEU A 273 -9.69 22.53 10.53
N MET A 274 -8.53 22.41 11.18
CA MET A 274 -8.44 22.52 12.65
C MET A 274 -8.57 23.97 13.14
N GLY A 275 -7.90 24.91 12.46
CA GLY A 275 -7.88 26.33 12.86
C GLY A 275 -9.25 26.99 12.79
N TYR A 276 -10.06 26.62 11.79
CA TYR A 276 -11.45 27.06 11.65
C TYR A 276 -12.45 26.16 12.39
N LYS A 277 -11.96 25.15 13.14
CA LYS A 277 -12.79 24.21 13.91
C LYS A 277 -13.85 23.49 13.06
N ILE A 278 -13.52 23.19 11.80
CA ILE A 278 -14.39 22.40 10.91
C ILE A 278 -14.51 20.96 11.43
N VAL A 279 -13.42 20.43 11.98
CA VAL A 279 -13.35 19.08 12.54
C VAL A 279 -12.32 19.04 13.66
N SER A 280 -12.54 18.21 14.68
CA SER A 280 -11.57 18.01 15.76
C SER A 280 -10.35 17.22 15.28
N GLU A 281 -9.21 17.35 15.98
CA GLU A 281 -8.00 16.57 15.67
C GLU A 281 -8.25 15.06 15.76
N ALA A 282 -8.95 14.62 16.81
CA ALA A 282 -9.30 13.21 17.01
C ALA A 282 -10.22 12.69 15.89
N ALA A 283 -11.22 13.48 15.49
CA ALA A 283 -12.11 13.16 14.39
C ALA A 283 -11.35 13.05 13.06
N LEU A 284 -10.49 14.02 12.74
CA LEU A 284 -9.70 14.03 11.51
C LEU A 284 -8.74 12.83 11.44
N HIS A 285 -8.03 12.54 12.52
CA HIS A 285 -7.17 11.36 12.61
C HIS A 285 -7.96 10.06 12.44
N SER A 286 -9.13 9.95 13.07
CA SER A 286 -10.04 8.82 12.91
C SER A 286 -10.53 8.67 11.47
N MET A 287 -10.86 9.77 10.76
CA MET A 287 -11.22 9.72 9.34
C MET A 287 -10.07 9.20 8.46
N VAL A 288 -8.84 9.61 8.74
CA VAL A 288 -7.65 9.12 8.01
C VAL A 288 -7.41 7.64 8.32
N GLN A 289 -7.46 7.25 9.60
CA GLN A 289 -7.28 5.87 10.06
C GLN A 289 -8.28 4.92 9.41
N HIS A 290 -9.54 5.34 9.27
CA HIS A 290 -10.59 4.53 8.66
C HIS A 290 -10.67 4.71 7.12
N SER A 291 -9.65 5.27 6.46
CA SER A 291 -9.58 5.44 5.01
C SER A 291 -10.74 6.26 4.40
N PHE A 292 -11.28 7.19 5.18
CA PHE A 292 -12.24 8.20 4.72
C PHE A 292 -11.55 9.42 4.12
N LEU A 293 -10.34 9.73 4.58
CA LEU A 293 -9.49 10.79 4.06
C LEU A 293 -8.07 10.27 3.84
N HIS A 294 -7.38 10.85 2.88
CA HIS A 294 -5.96 10.62 2.67
C HIS A 294 -5.17 11.79 3.24
N TYR A 295 -4.27 11.53 4.19
CA TYR A 295 -3.32 12.49 4.71
C TYR A 295 -2.00 12.48 3.93
N ARG A 296 -1.44 13.65 3.64
CA ARG A 296 -0.09 13.79 3.07
C ARG A 296 0.74 14.81 3.86
N SER A 297 1.99 14.44 4.15
CA SER A 297 2.98 15.28 4.83
C SER A 297 3.83 16.06 3.82
N SER A 298 4.44 17.18 4.23
CA SER A 298 5.39 17.93 3.39
C SER A 298 6.69 17.18 3.10
N LEU A 299 6.98 16.10 3.83
CA LEU A 299 8.19 15.31 3.68
C LEU A 299 8.09 14.26 2.54
N CYS A 300 7.34 14.54 1.48
CA CYS A 300 7.09 13.61 0.37
C CYS A 300 7.93 13.99 -0.87
N PRO A 301 9.16 13.47 -1.03
CA PRO A 301 10.01 13.84 -2.16
C PRO A 301 9.51 13.36 -3.54
N TRP A 302 8.45 12.55 -3.61
CA TRP A 302 7.88 11.95 -4.83
C TRP A 302 6.37 12.14 -4.99
N ALA A 303 5.81 13.18 -4.37
CA ALA A 303 4.42 13.59 -4.59
C ALA A 303 4.31 14.47 -5.84
N ASP A 304 4.79 13.98 -6.98
CA ASP A 304 4.81 14.73 -8.25
C ASP A 304 3.38 15.05 -8.74
N ASP A 305 2.39 14.24 -8.33
CA ASP A 305 0.96 14.47 -8.52
C ASP A 305 0.45 15.77 -7.86
N LEU A 306 1.19 16.29 -6.89
CA LEU A 306 0.87 17.50 -6.13
C LEU A 306 1.89 18.63 -6.37
N ALA A 307 2.72 18.53 -7.42
CA ALA A 307 3.71 19.58 -7.76
C ALA A 307 3.07 20.96 -8.02
N TRP A 308 1.79 21.00 -8.39
CA TRP A 308 1.01 22.23 -8.56
C TRP A 308 0.59 22.89 -7.23
N TYR A 309 0.52 22.13 -6.13
CA TYR A 309 -0.01 22.61 -4.85
C TYR A 309 1.02 23.47 -4.10
N LYS A 310 0.67 24.75 -3.90
CA LYS A 310 1.51 25.75 -3.21
C LYS A 310 1.03 26.12 -1.80
N GLY A 311 0.02 25.40 -1.29
CA GLY A 311 -0.59 25.69 0.00
C GLY A 311 0.22 25.20 1.20
N LYS A 312 -0.40 25.29 2.39
CA LYS A 312 0.23 24.85 3.65
C LYS A 312 0.10 23.34 3.83
N TRP A 313 1.18 22.74 4.31
CA TRP A 313 1.23 21.34 4.69
C TRP A 313 1.11 21.18 6.22
N PRO A 314 0.65 20.01 6.71
CA PRO A 314 0.18 18.85 5.96
C PRO A 314 -1.22 19.06 5.37
N ILE A 315 -1.60 18.19 4.43
CA ILE A 315 -2.88 18.27 3.71
C ILE A 315 -3.71 16.99 3.89
N VAL A 316 -5.00 17.12 3.64
CA VAL A 316 -5.93 16.00 3.46
C VAL A 316 -6.66 16.13 2.13
N MET A 317 -7.01 14.98 1.55
CA MET A 317 -7.72 14.88 0.28
C MET A 317 -8.63 13.66 0.26
N ALA A 318 -9.52 13.58 -0.74
CA ALA A 318 -10.35 12.41 -0.94
C ALA A 318 -9.48 11.16 -1.21
N PRO A 319 -9.90 9.96 -0.75
CA PRO A 319 -9.14 8.73 -0.96
C PRO A 319 -8.97 8.30 -2.40
N SER A 320 -9.67 8.90 -3.38
CA SER A 320 -9.51 8.71 -4.84
C SER A 320 -10.30 9.78 -5.60
N LEU A 321 -10.00 10.03 -6.89
CA LEU A 321 -10.81 10.92 -7.73
C LEU A 321 -12.24 10.45 -7.95
N PRO A 322 -12.54 9.15 -8.19
CA PRO A 322 -13.93 8.70 -8.24
C PRO A 322 -14.69 9.00 -6.94
N ARG A 323 -14.02 8.88 -5.79
CA ARG A 323 -14.60 9.20 -4.48
C ARG A 323 -14.81 10.70 -4.33
N PHE A 324 -13.89 11.51 -4.80
CA PHE A 324 -14.06 12.96 -4.86
C PHE A 324 -15.29 13.36 -5.68
N HIS A 325 -15.42 12.86 -6.91
CA HIS A 325 -16.58 13.16 -7.77
C HIS A 325 -17.90 12.70 -7.16
N ALA A 326 -17.94 11.49 -6.59
CA ALA A 326 -19.12 11.00 -5.87
C ALA A 326 -19.50 11.90 -4.69
N MET A 327 -18.50 12.36 -3.93
CA MET A 327 -18.71 13.28 -2.81
C MET A 327 -19.29 14.63 -3.28
N VAL A 328 -18.78 15.19 -4.38
CA VAL A 328 -19.31 16.43 -4.98
C VAL A 328 -20.78 16.25 -5.37
N SER A 329 -21.13 15.18 -6.08
CA SER A 329 -22.52 14.90 -6.51
C SER A 329 -23.49 14.85 -5.33
N ILE A 330 -23.13 14.11 -4.28
CA ILE A 330 -23.97 13.95 -3.07
C ILE A 330 -24.22 15.29 -2.38
N ILE A 331 -23.20 16.14 -2.26
CA ILE A 331 -23.33 17.47 -1.65
C ILE A 331 -24.27 18.35 -2.47
N GLU A 332 -24.12 18.34 -3.81
CA GLU A 332 -24.96 19.13 -4.70
C GLU A 332 -26.43 18.68 -4.68
N GLU A 333 -26.69 17.37 -4.67
CA GLU A 333 -28.03 16.81 -4.58
C GLU A 333 -28.71 17.15 -3.26
N ARG A 334 -28.01 17.01 -2.13
CA ARG A 334 -28.54 17.37 -0.81
C ARG A 334 -28.82 18.86 -0.68
N ALA A 335 -27.98 19.72 -1.27
CA ALA A 335 -28.23 21.14 -1.31
C ALA A 335 -29.51 21.49 -2.10
N LYS A 336 -29.80 20.76 -3.18
CA LYS A 336 -31.05 20.92 -3.96
C LYS A 336 -32.28 20.46 -3.18
N CYS A 337 -32.18 19.40 -2.38
CA CYS A 337 -33.30 18.89 -1.57
C CYS A 337 -33.61 19.74 -0.32
N ALA A 338 -32.68 20.60 0.10
CA ALA A 338 -32.85 21.48 1.26
C ALA A 338 -33.42 22.88 0.93
N MET A 339 -33.60 23.18 -0.37
CA MET A 339 -34.21 24.42 -0.88
C MET A 339 -35.70 24.21 -1.17
#